data_AF-A0A257PBE8-F1
#
_entry.id   AF-A0A257PBE8-F1
#
_cell.length_a   1.000
_cell.length_b   1.000
_cell.length_c   1.000
_cell.angle_alpha   90.00
_cell.angle_beta   90.00
_cell.angle_gamma   90.00
#
_symmetry.space_group_name_H-M   'P 1'
#
loop_
_entity.id
_entity.type
_entity.pdbx_description
1 polymer ?
#
loop_
_entity_poly.entity_id
_entity_poly.type
_entity_poly.pdbx_seq_one_letter_code
_entity_poly.pdbx_strand_id
1 'polypeptide(L)'
;MALIVQKYGGTSVGSAERIKNVARRVAKWHEAGHQVVVVVSAMSGETNRLIALAKEIQPHPDSRELDVVASTGEQVTIGLLSMALQALGHKARSYTGAQIAVHTDSAFTKARIESIDADKLKTDLAQGIVPVVAGFQGVDADGNI
;
A
#
# COMPACT_ATOMS: atom_id res chain seq x y z
N MET A 1 -12.72 -18.84 11.21
CA MET A 1 -11.82 -18.20 10.22
C MET A 1 -12.56 -17.04 9.59
N ALA A 2 -11.98 -15.84 9.63
CA ALA A 2 -12.58 -14.61 9.07
C ALA A 2 -11.58 -13.90 8.16
N LEU A 3 -12.08 -13.13 7.21
CA LEU A 3 -11.29 -12.21 6.38
C LEU A 3 -11.25 -10.83 7.06
N ILE A 4 -10.05 -10.33 7.34
CA ILE A 4 -9.81 -9.07 8.03
C ILE A 4 -8.97 -8.16 7.16
N VAL A 5 -9.43 -6.93 6.95
CA VAL A 5 -8.64 -5.88 6.32
C VAL A 5 -8.14 -4.92 7.39
N GLN A 6 -6.82 -4.74 7.50
CA GLN A 6 -6.19 -3.88 8.49
C GLN A 6 -5.50 -2.70 7.79
N LYS A 7 -5.86 -1.47 8.16
CA LYS A 7 -5.22 -0.27 7.61
C LYS A 7 -4.30 0.39 8.63
N TYR A 8 -3.07 0.70 8.22
CA TYR A 8 -2.11 1.44 9.04
C TYR A 8 -1.72 2.76 8.38
N GLY A 9 -1.94 3.87 9.10
CA GLY A 9 -1.54 5.21 8.66
C GLY A 9 -0.05 5.50 8.89
N GLY A 10 0.45 6.60 8.34
CA GLY A 10 1.88 6.91 8.32
C GLY A 10 2.56 6.95 9.69
N THR A 11 1.86 7.38 10.74
CA THR A 11 2.39 7.33 12.12
C THR A 11 2.58 5.91 12.63
N SER A 12 1.78 4.94 12.17
CA SER A 12 1.90 3.52 12.55
C SER A 12 3.07 2.82 11.85
N VAL A 13 3.57 3.39 10.77
CA VAL A 13 4.67 2.85 9.96
C VAL A 13 5.86 3.81 9.85
N GLY A 14 5.90 4.87 10.67
CA GLY A 14 6.85 5.97 10.53
C GLY A 14 8.32 5.65 10.84
N SER A 15 8.64 4.43 11.25
CA SER A 15 10.01 3.96 11.45
C SER A 15 10.10 2.46 11.26
N ALA A 16 11.30 1.93 11.04
CA ALA A 16 11.54 0.50 10.93
C ALA A 16 11.04 -0.28 12.17
N GLU A 17 11.21 0.28 13.37
CA GLU A 17 10.70 -0.31 14.62
C GLU A 17 9.16 -0.39 14.62
N ARG A 18 8.51 0.69 14.18
CA ARG A 18 7.04 0.75 14.06
C ARG A 18 6.51 -0.23 13.01
N ILE A 19 7.19 -0.36 11.87
CA ILE A 19 6.87 -1.38 10.85
C ILE A 19 7.01 -2.79 11.43
N LYS A 20 8.09 -3.09 12.17
CA LYS A 20 8.25 -4.38 12.87
C LYS A 20 7.12 -4.62 13.91
N ASN A 21 6.69 -3.57 14.61
CA ASN A 21 5.56 -3.63 15.53
C ASN A 21 4.24 -3.95 14.80
N VAL A 22 3.99 -3.34 13.64
CA VAL A 22 2.84 -3.65 12.77
C VAL A 22 2.90 -5.10 12.28
N ALA A 23 4.06 -5.56 11.81
CA ALA A 23 4.24 -6.94 11.37
C ALA A 23 3.88 -7.95 12.47
N ARG A 24 4.32 -7.73 13.71
CA ARG A 24 3.94 -8.56 14.87
C ARG A 24 2.43 -8.57 15.14
N ARG A 25 1.76 -7.44 14.97
CA ARG A 25 0.29 -7.36 15.15
C ARG A 25 -0.44 -8.16 14.08
N VAL A 26 -0.03 -8.01 12.82
CA VAL A 26 -0.61 -8.75 11.69
C VAL A 26 -0.36 -10.25 11.85
N ALA A 27 0.87 -10.64 12.18
CA ALA A 27 1.27 -12.02 12.47
C ALA A 27 0.34 -12.68 13.50
N LYS A 28 0.07 -12.01 14.63
CA LYS A 28 -0.83 -12.50 15.67
C LYS A 28 -2.23 -12.85 15.14
N TRP A 29 -2.79 -12.03 14.26
CA TRP A 29 -4.11 -12.30 13.66
C TRP A 29 -4.04 -13.45 12.66
N HIS A 30 -2.96 -13.52 11.88
CA HIS A 30 -2.75 -14.60 10.93
C HIS A 30 -2.57 -15.96 11.63
N GLU A 31 -1.77 -16.02 12.70
CA GLU A 31 -1.55 -17.21 13.54
C GLU A 31 -2.82 -17.68 14.25
N ALA A 32 -3.74 -16.76 14.56
CA ALA A 32 -5.07 -17.11 15.08
C ALA A 32 -6.01 -17.72 14.01
N GLY A 33 -5.52 -17.98 12.79
CA GLY A 33 -6.29 -18.64 11.73
C GLY A 33 -7.18 -17.69 10.93
N HIS A 34 -6.86 -16.40 10.91
CA HIS A 34 -7.54 -15.42 10.06
C HIS A 34 -6.81 -15.18 8.74
N GLN A 35 -7.59 -14.88 7.70
CA GLN A 35 -7.08 -14.32 6.46
C GLN A 35 -6.94 -12.81 6.65
N VAL A 36 -5.75 -12.27 6.44
CA VAL A 36 -5.46 -10.85 6.70
C VAL A 36 -4.93 -10.19 5.43
N VAL A 37 -5.58 -9.08 5.03
CA VAL A 37 -5.06 -8.14 4.03
C VAL A 37 -4.64 -6.87 4.77
N VAL A 38 -3.47 -6.35 4.46
CA VAL A 38 -2.95 -5.15 5.11
C VAL A 38 -2.85 -4.02 4.10
N VAL A 39 -3.40 -2.85 4.43
CA VAL A 39 -3.25 -1.62 3.63
C VAL A 39 -2.37 -0.65 4.40
N VAL A 40 -1.33 -0.11 3.76
CA VAL A 40 -0.41 0.85 4.40
C VAL A 40 -0.33 2.15 3.61
N SER A 41 -0.20 3.26 4.34
CA SER A 41 0.19 4.56 3.80
C SER A 41 1.72 4.68 3.73
N ALA A 42 2.22 5.74 3.10
CA ALA A 42 3.62 6.15 3.20
C ALA A 42 4.05 6.35 4.67
N MET A 43 5.35 6.21 4.94
CA MET A 43 5.92 6.53 6.24
C MET A 43 5.65 7.99 6.62
N SER A 44 5.51 8.27 7.92
CA SER A 44 5.22 9.62 8.44
C SER A 44 6.15 10.68 7.84
N GLY A 45 5.58 11.67 7.15
CA GLY A 45 6.31 12.78 6.54
C GLY A 45 6.77 12.56 5.10
N GLU A 46 6.80 11.32 4.60
CA GLU A 46 7.34 11.03 3.26
C GLU A 46 6.48 11.62 2.13
N THR A 47 5.16 11.52 2.20
CA THR A 47 4.27 12.14 1.20
C THR A 47 4.50 13.65 1.12
N ASN A 48 4.61 14.32 2.27
CA ASN A 48 4.87 15.76 2.31
C ASN A 48 6.24 16.12 1.74
N ARG A 49 7.27 15.32 2.06
CA ARG A 49 8.64 15.48 1.52
C ARG A 49 8.64 15.36 0.00
N LEU A 50 7.96 14.36 -0.54
CA LEU A 50 7.85 14.09 -1.97
C LEU A 50 7.11 15.22 -2.71
N ILE A 51 5.98 15.68 -2.16
CA ILE A 51 5.22 16.80 -2.73
C ILE A 51 6.03 18.11 -2.68
N ALA A 52 6.77 18.35 -1.60
CA ALA A 52 7.64 19.52 -1.47
C ALA A 52 8.74 19.51 -2.54
N LEU A 53 9.40 18.36 -2.73
CA LEU A 53 10.42 18.18 -3.76
C LEU A 53 9.85 18.42 -5.17
N ALA A 54 8.66 17.90 -5.47
CA ALA A 54 8.01 18.15 -6.76
C ALA A 54 7.76 19.66 -7.00
N LYS A 55 7.40 20.40 -5.95
CA LYS A 55 7.19 21.87 -6.02
C LYS A 55 8.47 22.66 -6.20
N GLU A 56 9.61 22.14 -5.76
CA GLU A 56 10.92 22.74 -6.05
C GLU A 56 11.28 22.63 -7.54
N ILE A 57 10.79 21.59 -8.24
CA ILE A 57 10.98 21.42 -9.69
C ILE A 57 9.96 22.24 -10.48
N GLN A 58 8.68 22.16 -10.10
CA GLN A 58 7.58 22.83 -10.77
C GLN A 58 6.62 23.43 -9.71
N PRO A 59 6.53 24.76 -9.55
CA PRO A 59 5.72 25.39 -8.50
C PRO A 59 4.24 24.95 -8.47
N HIS A 60 3.71 24.62 -9.65
CA HIS A 60 2.41 23.99 -9.84
C HIS A 60 2.64 22.65 -10.57
N PRO A 61 3.01 21.57 -9.85
CA PRO A 61 3.38 20.31 -10.48
C PRO A 61 2.29 19.79 -11.41
N ASP A 62 2.70 19.18 -12.53
CA ASP A 62 1.77 18.43 -13.35
C ASP A 62 1.09 17.36 -12.47
N SER A 63 -0.23 17.27 -12.54
CA SER A 63 -0.99 16.45 -11.60
C SER A 63 -0.74 14.96 -11.81
N ARG A 64 -0.54 14.53 -13.07
CA ARG A 64 -0.24 13.13 -13.41
C ARG A 64 1.14 12.75 -12.88
N GLU A 65 2.15 13.58 -13.11
CA GLU A 65 3.51 13.32 -12.59
C GLU A 65 3.58 13.41 -11.06
N LEU A 66 2.74 14.25 -10.44
CA LEU A 66 2.68 14.34 -8.98
C LEU A 66 2.18 13.03 -8.35
N ASP A 67 1.20 12.36 -8.96
CA ASP A 67 0.70 11.06 -8.50
C ASP A 67 1.77 9.97 -8.63
N VAL A 68 2.56 9.99 -9.72
CA VAL A 68 3.74 9.12 -9.88
C VAL A 68 4.71 9.34 -8.72
N VAL A 69 5.04 10.59 -8.40
CA VAL A 69 5.98 10.92 -7.31
C VAL A 69 5.41 10.52 -5.95
N ALA A 70 4.19 10.93 -5.62
CA ALA A 70 3.58 10.72 -4.31
C ALA A 70 3.37 9.23 -4.00
N SER A 71 2.94 8.44 -4.99
CA SER A 71 2.65 7.01 -4.82
C SER A 71 3.86 6.16 -4.41
N THR A 72 5.08 6.63 -4.69
CA THR A 72 6.32 5.92 -4.30
C THR A 72 6.46 5.77 -2.78
N GLY A 73 5.88 6.68 -2.00
CA GLY A 73 5.92 6.61 -0.54
C GLY A 73 5.26 5.32 -0.02
N GLU A 74 4.09 4.97 -0.54
CA GLU A 74 3.40 3.72 -0.23
C GLU A 74 4.14 2.49 -0.76
N GLN A 75 4.73 2.57 -1.96
CA GLN A 75 5.49 1.47 -2.56
C GLN A 75 6.68 1.05 -1.68
N VAL A 76 7.36 2.02 -1.06
CA VAL A 76 8.41 1.75 -0.07
C VAL A 76 7.82 1.01 1.14
N THR A 77 6.73 1.52 1.72
CA THR A 77 6.16 0.93 2.94
C THR A 77 5.67 -0.51 2.74
N ILE A 78 5.00 -0.83 1.61
CA ILE A 78 4.49 -2.19 1.35
C ILE A 78 5.63 -3.20 1.27
N GLY A 79 6.76 -2.82 0.67
CA GLY A 79 7.95 -3.66 0.57
C GLY A 79 8.57 -3.89 1.95
N LEU A 80 8.77 -2.82 2.72
CA LEU A 80 9.31 -2.88 4.07
C LEU A 80 8.46 -3.76 5.01
N LEU A 81 7.12 -3.61 4.98
CA LEU A 81 6.24 -4.42 5.82
C LEU A 81 6.20 -5.88 5.37
N SER A 82 6.21 -6.15 4.06
CA SER A 82 6.28 -7.52 3.53
C SER A 82 7.56 -8.23 3.98
N MET A 83 8.71 -7.56 3.89
CA MET A 83 9.97 -8.09 4.40
C MET A 83 9.93 -8.33 5.91
N ALA A 84 9.31 -7.43 6.68
CA ALA A 84 9.18 -7.59 8.13
C ALA A 84 8.30 -8.80 8.51
N LEU A 85 7.23 -9.08 7.77
CA LEU A 85 6.41 -10.29 7.94
C LEU A 85 7.17 -11.56 7.57
N GLN A 86 7.91 -11.53 6.46
CA GLN A 86 8.77 -12.64 6.03
C GLN A 86 9.87 -12.96 7.05
N ALA A 87 10.47 -11.93 7.66
CA ALA A 87 11.45 -12.09 8.73
C ALA A 87 10.87 -12.74 10.00
N LEU A 88 9.55 -12.68 10.21
CA LEU A 88 8.84 -13.38 11.27
C LEU A 88 8.42 -14.80 10.87
N GLY A 89 8.73 -15.24 9.64
CA GLY A 89 8.40 -16.58 9.14
C GLY A 89 7.04 -16.68 8.44
N HIS A 90 6.34 -15.57 8.19
CA HIS A 90 5.06 -15.57 7.48
C HIS A 90 5.23 -15.25 6.00
N LYS A 91 4.47 -15.95 5.14
CA LYS A 91 4.41 -15.59 3.73
C LYS A 91 3.69 -14.26 3.59
N ALA A 92 4.32 -13.28 2.96
CA ALA A 92 3.71 -12.00 2.64
C ALA A 92 4.13 -11.53 1.26
N ARG A 93 3.26 -10.80 0.58
CA ARG A 93 3.52 -10.24 -0.75
C ARG A 93 2.97 -8.82 -0.86
N SER A 94 3.80 -7.90 -1.35
CA SER A 94 3.42 -6.51 -1.58
C SER A 94 2.68 -6.34 -2.91
N TYR A 95 1.72 -5.43 -2.94
CA TYR A 95 0.91 -5.09 -4.12
C TYR A 95 0.76 -3.58 -4.28
N THR A 96 1.06 -3.06 -5.47
CA THR A 96 0.63 -1.72 -5.89
C THR A 96 -0.85 -1.71 -6.29
N GLY A 97 -1.45 -0.52 -6.38
CA GLY A 97 -2.84 -0.37 -6.84
C GLY A 97 -3.05 -0.97 -8.23
N ALA A 98 -2.12 -0.70 -9.16
CA ALA A 98 -2.14 -1.27 -10.51
C ALA A 98 -2.04 -2.80 -10.53
N GLN A 99 -1.24 -3.41 -9.65
CA GLN A 99 -1.08 -4.86 -9.63
C GLN A 99 -2.36 -5.61 -9.21
N ILE A 100 -3.24 -4.98 -8.43
CA ILE A 100 -4.57 -5.50 -8.05
C ILE A 100 -5.71 -4.76 -8.75
N ALA A 101 -5.41 -4.03 -9.82
CA ALA A 101 -6.37 -3.31 -10.64
C ALA A 101 -7.41 -2.50 -9.83
N VAL A 102 -6.91 -1.62 -8.94
CA VAL A 102 -7.74 -0.54 -8.37
C VAL A 102 -7.98 0.47 -9.47
N HIS A 103 -9.04 0.27 -10.25
CA HIS A 103 -9.38 1.14 -11.37
C HIS A 103 -9.93 2.48 -10.88
N THR A 104 -9.44 3.57 -11.48
CA THR A 104 -9.86 4.93 -11.15
C THR A 104 -10.20 5.75 -12.39
N ASP A 105 -10.90 6.86 -12.19
CA ASP A 105 -10.94 7.94 -13.19
C ASP A 105 -9.55 8.61 -13.32
N SER A 106 -9.37 9.43 -14.37
CA SER A 106 -8.11 10.18 -14.62
C SER A 106 -8.08 11.55 -13.91
N ALA A 107 -8.85 11.72 -12.83
CA ALA A 107 -8.86 12.96 -12.05
C ALA A 107 -7.68 12.99 -11.06
N PHE A 108 -6.45 12.98 -11.58
CA PHE A 108 -5.19 12.94 -10.82
C PHE A 108 -5.20 13.83 -9.56
N THR A 109 -4.51 13.41 -8.50
CA THR A 109 -4.48 13.95 -7.12
C THR A 109 -5.77 13.78 -6.32
N LYS A 110 -6.87 13.40 -6.97
CA LYS A 110 -8.20 13.24 -6.36
C LYS A 110 -9.05 12.19 -7.08
N ALA A 111 -8.38 11.21 -7.69
CA ALA A 111 -9.01 10.20 -8.49
C ALA A 111 -10.00 9.37 -7.66
N ARG A 112 -11.09 8.93 -8.28
CA ARG A 112 -12.12 8.12 -7.62
C ARG A 112 -12.02 6.68 -8.07
N ILE A 113 -12.11 5.76 -7.11
CA ILE A 113 -12.15 4.33 -7.38
C ILE A 113 -13.46 3.99 -8.08
N GLU A 114 -13.36 3.40 -9.26
CA GLU A 114 -14.47 2.88 -10.04
C GLU A 114 -14.69 1.39 -9.76
N SER A 115 -13.62 0.62 -9.66
CA SER A 115 -13.68 -0.82 -9.34
C SER A 115 -12.36 -1.34 -8.77
N ILE A 116 -12.38 -2.54 -8.18
CA ILE A 116 -11.20 -3.22 -7.64
C ILE A 116 -11.28 -4.71 -8.01
N ASP A 117 -10.24 -5.24 -8.64
CA ASP A 117 -10.09 -6.69 -8.82
C ASP A 117 -9.48 -7.33 -7.55
N ALA A 118 -10.23 -8.25 -6.94
CA ALA A 118 -9.81 -8.94 -5.73
C ALA A 118 -9.22 -10.34 -5.98
N ASP A 119 -9.16 -10.82 -7.22
CA ASP A 119 -8.90 -12.23 -7.49
C ASP A 119 -7.47 -12.64 -7.16
N LYS A 120 -6.47 -11.80 -7.48
CA LYS A 120 -5.08 -12.02 -7.05
C LYS A 120 -4.95 -12.07 -5.54
N LEU A 121 -5.65 -11.18 -4.81
CA LEU A 121 -5.64 -11.17 -3.35
C LEU A 121 -6.26 -12.45 -2.80
N LYS A 122 -7.40 -12.89 -3.34
CA LYS A 122 -8.07 -14.13 -2.94
C LYS A 122 -7.17 -15.35 -3.17
N THR A 123 -6.49 -15.43 -4.32
CA THR A 123 -5.54 -16.52 -4.63
C THR A 123 -4.43 -16.59 -3.59
N ASP A 124 -3.81 -15.46 -3.25
CA ASP A 124 -2.74 -15.41 -2.26
C ASP A 124 -3.24 -15.77 -0.86
N LEU A 125 -4.41 -15.25 -0.46
CA LEU A 125 -5.03 -15.56 0.82
C LEU A 125 -5.34 -17.06 0.95
N ALA A 126 -5.72 -17.74 -0.13
CA ALA A 126 -5.95 -19.19 -0.15
C ALA A 126 -4.65 -19.99 0.04
N GLN A 127 -3.50 -19.40 -0.30
CA GLN A 127 -2.16 -20.00 -0.11
C GLN A 127 -1.52 -19.65 1.24
N GLY A 128 -2.26 -18.97 2.13
CA GLY A 128 -1.76 -18.48 3.41
C GLY A 128 -0.77 -17.32 3.27
N ILE A 129 -0.77 -16.60 2.14
CA ILE A 129 0.03 -15.40 1.94
C ILE A 129 -0.75 -14.21 2.49
N VAL A 130 -0.08 -13.34 3.24
CA VAL A 130 -0.63 -12.04 3.71
C VAL A 130 -0.37 -10.98 2.63
N PRO A 131 -1.39 -10.48 1.92
CA PRO A 131 -1.20 -9.40 0.97
C PRO A 131 -1.01 -8.06 1.67
N VAL A 132 -0.02 -7.30 1.23
CA VAL A 132 0.30 -5.96 1.74
C VAL A 132 0.12 -4.95 0.60
N VAL A 133 -0.97 -4.20 0.64
CA VAL A 133 -1.45 -3.35 -0.44
C VAL A 133 -1.09 -1.89 -0.19
N ALA A 134 -0.63 -1.20 -1.23
CA ALA A 134 -0.41 0.23 -1.18
C ALA A 134 -1.75 0.96 -1.10
N GLY A 135 -1.89 1.84 -0.11
CA GLY A 135 -3.01 2.80 -0.12
C GLY A 135 -2.81 3.90 -1.16
N PHE A 136 -3.77 4.81 -1.24
CA PHE A 136 -3.71 6.09 -1.97
C PHE A 136 -3.62 6.01 -3.51
N GLN A 137 -3.10 4.93 -4.09
CA GLN A 137 -2.84 4.81 -5.53
C GLN A 137 -3.83 3.87 -6.25
N GLY A 138 -4.04 4.13 -7.54
CA GLY A 138 -4.89 3.34 -8.43
C GLY A 138 -4.24 3.12 -9.79
N VAL A 139 -5.06 2.83 -10.79
CA VAL A 139 -4.67 2.86 -12.20
C VAL A 139 -5.86 3.30 -13.04
N ASP A 140 -5.67 4.28 -13.93
CA ASP A 140 -6.70 4.70 -14.88
C ASP A 140 -6.76 3.80 -16.12
N ALA A 141 -7.66 4.10 -17.06
CA ALA A 141 -7.86 3.31 -18.28
C ALA A 141 -6.64 3.30 -19.23
N ASP A 142 -5.77 4.30 -19.14
CA ASP A 142 -4.56 4.44 -19.96
C ASP A 142 -3.32 3.84 -19.28
N GLY A 143 -3.48 3.31 -18.06
CA GLY A 143 -2.38 2.73 -17.29
C GLY A 143 -1.59 3.75 -16.46
N ASN A 144 -2.10 4.97 -16.29
CA ASN A 144 -1.51 5.96 -15.39
C ASN A 144 -1.86 5.62 -13.93
N ILE A 145 -0.96 5.95 -13.01
CA ILE A 145 -1.15 5.79 -11.56
C ILE A 145 -1.92 6.95 -10.95
#